data_AF-A0A8H8NCX3-F1
#
_entry.id   AF-A0A8H8NCX3-F1
#
_cell.length_a   1.000
_cell.length_b   1.000
_cell.length_c   1.000
_cell.angle_alpha   90.00
_cell.angle_beta   90.00
_cell.angle_gamma   90.00
#
_symmetry.space_group_name_H-M   'P 1'
#
loop_
_entity.id
_entity.type
_entity.pdbx_description
1 polymer ?
#
loop_
_entity_poly.entity_id
_entity_poly.type
_entity_poly.pdbx_seq_one_letter_code
_entity_poly.pdbx_strand_id
1 'polypeptide(L)'
;MDRPFFGPPAKPSHFLAFPVYRNEHVRKHVEEFQRRLLADSANVYGLDKTIFMNPWRLHITVGVVGLDDEPPSAGFRPRTVESALQLLASLGGRITAILNGKKLRVALDKIDITQREYSHSMEGQLAHVLFIGPARVGPNAPLRRVMDLVYNEFKNQGYISENRSPHIHCTLMNTKYRRPRSRSAFSYNDVLGSPACNYLGMEHLDKRAAQHAGTARTISLLGTIELEEIQLWKMGSHVGGERDTYFSCGGIPLVTDSYQRTSDPSQQRQLQKFGQQSAHISHQLIQSVSPSDVTSHAVNMPAMLSVPESINRGATNTCVLCAKKANYNSPFFCSSNCSAAAAMAGPIFIIPPDHPKHIEVKDEFEGNWESRNSCPKVVNIARLIWRGKDYASFEDYAAKIELRGRFHGRKNKAGMPMKRGNEKQLYHGMTSSCQIGSRTVKTCQNKDCYLCHTIENDFGRYEMKTSQPSSCGTQVFASYSSTRAFEALPSDSSIKVVSSCRVIIGRPMDTSDPLRFQRPPAEYDSIYGKPNAESRELEFVVYNPDAIRIEYLIFFTV
;
A
#
# COMPACT_ATOMS: atom_id res chain seq x y z
N MET A 1 -19.11 33.78 -5.12
CA MET A 1 -18.35 32.70 -4.43
C MET A 1 -17.41 32.13 -5.45
N ASP A 2 -16.13 32.52 -5.39
CA ASP A 2 -15.12 32.11 -6.36
C ASP A 2 -14.90 30.60 -6.28
N ARG A 3 -15.12 29.89 -7.40
CA ARG A 3 -14.64 28.51 -7.52
C ARG A 3 -13.13 28.55 -7.35
N PRO A 4 -12.52 27.66 -6.55
CA PRO A 4 -11.07 27.60 -6.48
C PRO A 4 -10.53 27.42 -7.90
N PHE A 5 -9.64 28.32 -8.33
CA PHE A 5 -8.90 28.10 -9.56
C PHE A 5 -8.03 26.86 -9.31
N PHE A 6 -8.40 25.74 -9.94
CA PHE A 6 -7.59 24.53 -9.98
C PHE A 6 -6.77 24.54 -11.25
N GLY A 7 -5.54 24.03 -11.19
CA GLY A 7 -4.70 23.85 -12.38
C GLY A 7 -5.36 22.88 -13.37
N PRO A 8 -4.81 22.73 -14.59
CA PRO A 8 -5.34 21.81 -15.59
C PRO A 8 -5.55 20.40 -15.00
N PRO A 9 -6.56 19.64 -15.46
CA PRO A 9 -6.90 18.35 -14.86
C PRO A 9 -5.69 17.40 -14.85
N ALA A 10 -5.32 16.92 -13.66
CA ALA A 10 -4.25 15.95 -13.52
C ALA A 10 -4.63 14.63 -14.22
N LYS A 11 -3.62 13.93 -14.75
CA LYS A 11 -3.83 12.62 -15.35
C LYS A 11 -4.29 11.62 -14.28
N PRO A 12 -5.27 10.75 -14.57
CA PRO A 12 -5.66 9.66 -13.69
C PRO A 12 -4.46 8.84 -13.18
N SER A 13 -4.27 8.85 -11.87
CA SER A 13 -3.19 8.12 -11.19
C SER A 13 -3.71 7.29 -10.01
N HIS A 14 -4.88 7.64 -9.48
CA HIS A 14 -5.51 6.99 -8.33
C HIS A 14 -7.00 6.77 -8.58
N PHE A 15 -7.67 6.06 -7.68
CA PHE A 15 -9.12 5.92 -7.71
C PHE A 15 -9.66 5.63 -6.31
N LEU A 16 -10.88 6.10 -6.07
CA LEU A 16 -11.65 5.79 -4.87
C LEU A 16 -12.45 4.52 -5.12
N ALA A 17 -12.44 3.59 -4.17
CA ALA A 17 -13.14 2.33 -4.32
C ALA A 17 -13.66 1.78 -2.98
N PHE A 18 -14.73 1.00 -3.07
CA PHE A 18 -15.13 0.06 -2.03
C PHE A 18 -14.42 -1.27 -2.25
N PRO A 19 -13.65 -1.79 -1.28
CA PRO A 19 -13.03 -3.10 -1.38
C PRO A 19 -14.07 -4.21 -1.27
N VAL A 20 -14.24 -5.00 -2.33
CA VAL A 20 -15.14 -6.17 -2.33
C VAL A 20 -14.40 -7.44 -1.93
N TYR A 21 -13.09 -7.52 -2.22
CA TYR A 21 -12.27 -8.70 -1.92
C TYR A 21 -12.24 -9.13 -0.45
N ARG A 22 -12.57 -8.21 0.48
CA ARG A 22 -12.66 -8.49 1.92
C ARG A 22 -13.76 -9.49 2.25
N ASN A 23 -14.80 -9.56 1.42
CA ASN A 23 -15.84 -10.55 1.57
C ASN A 23 -15.34 -11.91 1.05
N GLU A 24 -14.95 -12.79 1.99
CA GLU A 24 -14.42 -14.12 1.66
C GLU A 24 -15.40 -14.95 0.85
N HIS A 25 -16.70 -14.85 1.15
CA HIS A 25 -17.75 -15.55 0.41
C HIS A 25 -17.73 -15.14 -1.07
N VAL A 26 -17.76 -13.85 -1.39
CA VAL A 26 -17.67 -13.39 -2.79
C VAL A 26 -16.37 -13.82 -3.43
N ARG A 27 -15.23 -13.69 -2.74
CA ARG A 27 -13.91 -14.03 -3.27
C ARG A 27 -13.82 -15.51 -3.68
N LYS A 28 -14.24 -16.43 -2.81
CA LYS A 28 -14.27 -17.88 -3.08
C LYS A 28 -15.19 -18.24 -4.24
N HIS A 29 -16.39 -17.64 -4.30
CA HIS A 29 -17.36 -17.96 -5.35
C HIS A 29 -16.96 -17.37 -6.70
N VAL A 30 -16.34 -16.19 -6.73
CA VAL A 30 -15.75 -15.65 -7.96
C VAL A 30 -14.59 -16.52 -8.44
N GLU A 31 -13.69 -16.94 -7.55
CA GLU A 31 -12.58 -17.83 -7.90
C GLU A 31 -13.08 -19.16 -8.49
N GLU A 32 -14.09 -19.77 -7.87
CA GLU A 32 -14.70 -21.00 -8.37
C GLU A 32 -15.44 -20.80 -9.70
N PHE A 33 -16.15 -19.67 -9.87
CA PHE A 33 -16.75 -19.30 -11.15
C PHE A 33 -15.69 -19.18 -12.26
N GLN A 34 -14.57 -18.48 -11.98
CA GLN A 34 -13.46 -18.32 -12.92
C GLN A 34 -12.84 -19.67 -13.28
N ARG A 35 -12.61 -20.55 -12.29
CA ARG A 35 -12.09 -21.90 -12.50
C ARG A 35 -13.01 -22.73 -13.40
N ARG A 36 -14.32 -22.71 -13.16
CA ARG A 36 -15.32 -23.42 -13.97
C ARG A 36 -15.41 -22.88 -15.39
N LEU A 37 -15.41 -21.56 -15.55
CA LEU A 37 -15.47 -20.93 -16.87
C LEU A 37 -14.20 -21.23 -17.69
N LEU A 38 -13.03 -21.24 -17.05
CA LEU A 38 -11.77 -21.65 -17.68
C LEU A 38 -11.73 -23.13 -18.07
N ALA A 39 -12.33 -24.01 -17.27
CA ALA A 39 -12.47 -25.42 -17.62
C ALA A 39 -13.34 -25.62 -18.89
N ASP A 40 -14.24 -24.68 -19.18
CA ASP A 40 -15.10 -24.64 -20.36
C ASP A 40 -14.57 -23.72 -21.48
N SER A 41 -13.28 -23.35 -21.42
CA SER A 41 -12.69 -22.34 -22.32
C SER A 41 -12.79 -22.67 -23.81
N ALA A 42 -12.83 -23.95 -24.18
CA ALA A 42 -13.01 -24.38 -25.57
C ALA A 42 -14.38 -23.96 -26.17
N ASN A 43 -15.39 -23.77 -25.31
CA ASN A 43 -16.75 -23.39 -25.71
C ASN A 43 -17.04 -21.90 -25.55
N VAL A 44 -16.07 -21.11 -25.09
CA VAL A 44 -16.23 -19.67 -24.85
C VAL A 44 -15.29 -18.89 -25.75
N TYR A 45 -15.83 -18.35 -26.84
CA TYR A 45 -15.05 -17.57 -27.79
C TYR A 45 -14.33 -16.41 -27.11
N GLY A 46 -13.03 -16.29 -27.40
CA GLY A 46 -12.19 -15.20 -26.89
C GLY A 46 -11.85 -15.29 -25.40
N LEU A 47 -12.19 -16.38 -24.70
CA LEU A 47 -11.82 -16.56 -23.31
C LEU A 47 -10.30 -16.73 -23.15
N ASP A 48 -9.74 -16.12 -22.09
CA ASP A 48 -8.32 -16.25 -21.76
C ASP A 48 -8.12 -16.08 -20.25
N LYS A 49 -7.18 -16.82 -19.65
CA LYS A 49 -6.92 -16.74 -18.21
C LYS A 49 -6.47 -15.35 -17.74
N THR A 50 -5.83 -14.58 -18.61
CA THR A 50 -5.23 -13.27 -18.31
C THR A 50 -6.23 -12.13 -18.29
N ILE A 51 -7.44 -12.34 -18.82
CA ILE A 51 -8.51 -11.33 -18.80
C ILE A 51 -9.35 -11.38 -17.53
N PHE A 52 -9.18 -12.40 -16.68
CA PHE A 52 -9.85 -12.47 -15.39
C PHE A 52 -9.26 -11.51 -14.37
N MET A 53 -10.13 -10.87 -13.60
CA MET A 53 -9.73 -10.09 -12.45
C MET A 53 -9.30 -11.02 -11.32
N ASN A 54 -8.13 -10.76 -10.73
CA ASN A 54 -7.72 -11.45 -9.51
C ASN A 54 -8.78 -11.24 -8.42
N PRO A 55 -9.28 -12.30 -7.74
CA PRO A 55 -10.26 -12.18 -6.66
C PRO A 55 -9.84 -11.23 -5.51
N TRP A 56 -8.54 -11.06 -5.26
CA TRP A 56 -7.99 -10.09 -4.30
C TRP A 56 -8.06 -8.64 -4.77
N ARG A 57 -8.45 -8.40 -6.02
CA ARG A 57 -8.61 -7.08 -6.63
C ARG A 57 -10.06 -6.71 -6.89
N LEU A 58 -11.02 -7.49 -6.39
CA LEU A 58 -12.44 -7.18 -6.52
C LEU A 58 -12.76 -5.88 -5.77
N HIS A 59 -13.37 -4.94 -6.47
CA HIS A 59 -13.74 -3.63 -5.94
C HIS A 59 -14.90 -3.02 -6.73
N ILE A 60 -15.55 -2.02 -6.14
CA ILE A 60 -16.49 -1.11 -6.83
C ILE A 60 -15.86 0.27 -6.86
N THR A 61 -15.63 0.79 -8.06
CA THR A 61 -15.02 2.11 -8.25
C THR A 61 -16.06 3.21 -7.98
N VAL A 62 -15.68 4.17 -7.13
CA VAL A 62 -16.45 5.39 -6.84
C VAL A 62 -16.08 6.51 -7.79
N GLY A 63 -14.78 6.71 -8.04
CA GLY A 63 -14.30 7.77 -8.92
C GLY A 63 -12.82 7.65 -9.23
N VAL A 64 -12.43 8.02 -10.46
CA VAL A 64 -11.03 8.03 -10.89
C VAL A 64 -10.43 9.39 -10.59
N VAL A 65 -9.31 9.39 -9.88
CA VAL A 65 -8.69 10.58 -9.29
C VAL A 65 -7.38 10.90 -10.00
N GLY A 66 -7.23 12.16 -10.41
CA GLY A 66 -5.95 12.74 -10.85
C GLY A 66 -5.28 13.45 -9.69
N LEU A 67 -4.03 13.06 -9.41
CA LEU A 67 -3.15 13.71 -8.43
C LEU A 67 -1.94 14.31 -9.17
N ASP A 68 -1.44 15.43 -8.67
CA ASP A 68 -0.30 16.15 -9.25
C ASP A 68 1.01 15.47 -8.80
N ASP A 69 1.89 15.15 -9.75
CA ASP A 69 3.22 14.56 -9.48
C ASP A 69 4.24 15.64 -9.03
N GLU A 70 4.02 16.91 -9.40
CA GLU A 70 4.83 18.07 -9.02
C GLU A 70 3.93 19.18 -8.44
N PRO A 71 4.44 20.02 -7.52
CA PRO A 71 3.68 21.18 -7.04
C PRO A 71 3.30 22.08 -8.23
N PRO A 72 2.03 22.46 -8.38
CA PRO A 72 1.58 23.25 -9.51
C PRO A 72 2.24 24.63 -9.50
N SER A 73 2.28 25.29 -10.66
CA SER A 73 2.77 26.67 -10.81
C SER A 73 2.14 27.59 -9.74
N ALA A 74 2.90 28.58 -9.25
CA ALA A 74 2.50 29.43 -8.13
C ALA A 74 1.04 29.92 -8.23
N GLY A 75 0.22 29.65 -7.21
CA GLY A 75 -1.17 30.11 -7.11
C GLY A 75 -2.25 29.01 -7.05
N PHE A 76 -1.91 27.75 -7.32
CA PHE A 76 -2.85 26.62 -7.27
C PHE A 76 -2.67 25.75 -6.02
N ARG A 77 -3.76 25.20 -5.48
CA ARG A 77 -3.68 24.16 -4.44
C ARG A 77 -3.26 22.82 -5.07
N PRO A 78 -2.18 22.18 -4.61
CA PRO A 78 -1.75 20.87 -5.13
C PRO A 78 -2.75 19.77 -4.76
N ARG A 79 -3.06 18.89 -5.71
CA ARG A 79 -3.85 17.67 -5.49
C ARG A 79 -2.92 16.52 -5.17
N THR A 80 -2.57 16.38 -3.89
CA THR A 80 -1.72 15.29 -3.38
C THR A 80 -2.55 14.16 -2.78
N VAL A 81 -1.90 13.02 -2.53
CA VAL A 81 -2.51 11.90 -1.79
C VAL A 81 -3.04 12.37 -0.42
N GLU A 82 -2.25 13.18 0.28
CA GLU A 82 -2.63 13.72 1.59
C GLU A 82 -3.89 14.58 1.51
N SER A 83 -3.94 15.53 0.58
CA SER A 83 -5.10 16.42 0.41
C SER A 83 -6.37 15.67 0.00
N ALA A 84 -6.24 14.62 -0.81
CA ALA A 84 -7.34 13.73 -1.18
C ALA A 84 -7.85 12.92 0.03
N LEU A 85 -6.96 12.40 0.87
CA LEU A 85 -7.34 11.68 2.10
C LEU A 85 -7.98 12.60 3.13
N GLN A 86 -7.49 13.83 3.28
CA GLN A 86 -8.12 14.85 4.12
C GLN A 86 -9.54 15.19 3.64
N LEU A 87 -9.74 15.31 2.32
CA LEU A 87 -11.07 15.50 1.75
C LEU A 87 -11.99 14.31 2.07
N LEU A 88 -11.53 13.08 1.84
CA LEU A 88 -12.30 11.88 2.15
C LEU A 88 -12.66 11.82 3.65
N ALA A 89 -11.71 12.12 4.54
CA ALA A 89 -11.94 12.19 5.98
C ALA A 89 -13.01 13.23 6.36
N SER A 90 -12.99 14.41 5.71
CA SER A 90 -13.97 15.47 5.96
C SER A 90 -15.42 15.06 5.62
N LEU A 91 -15.58 14.09 4.71
CA LEU A 91 -16.89 13.55 4.32
C LEU A 91 -17.46 12.54 5.32
N GLY A 92 -16.66 12.03 6.25
CA GLY A 92 -17.07 10.98 7.19
C GLY A 92 -18.38 11.30 7.92
N GLY A 93 -18.53 12.50 8.49
CA GLY A 93 -19.75 12.89 9.20
C GLY A 93 -21.00 12.92 8.31
N ARG A 94 -20.87 13.39 7.05
CA ARG A 94 -21.97 13.42 6.07
C ARG A 94 -22.33 12.01 5.62
N ILE A 95 -21.34 11.13 5.45
CA ILE A 95 -21.56 9.71 5.13
C ILE A 95 -22.29 9.02 6.28
N THR A 96 -21.85 9.21 7.53
CA THR A 96 -22.52 8.66 8.71
C THR A 96 -23.99 9.12 8.80
N ALA A 97 -24.27 10.39 8.47
CA ALA A 97 -25.63 10.90 8.42
C ALA A 97 -26.49 10.24 7.33
N ILE A 98 -25.92 9.96 6.15
CA ILE A 98 -26.62 9.21 5.09
C ILE A 98 -26.92 7.78 5.53
N LEU A 99 -25.96 7.15 6.23
CA LEU A 99 -26.07 5.77 6.71
C LEU A 99 -27.05 5.64 7.88
N ASN A 100 -27.19 6.67 8.71
CA ASN A 100 -28.14 6.73 9.82
C ASN A 100 -28.10 5.47 10.72
N GLY A 101 -26.89 5.10 11.16
CA GLY A 101 -26.68 3.93 12.00
C GLY A 101 -26.79 2.58 11.26
N LYS A 102 -27.08 2.55 9.96
CA LYS A 102 -27.16 1.33 9.15
C LYS A 102 -25.86 1.09 8.38
N LYS A 103 -25.45 -0.16 8.27
CA LYS A 103 -24.30 -0.55 7.46
C LYS A 103 -24.57 -0.31 5.97
N LEU A 104 -23.56 0.16 5.24
CA LEU A 104 -23.66 0.29 3.79
C LEU A 104 -23.66 -1.09 3.14
N ARG A 105 -24.60 -1.33 2.23
CA ARG A 105 -24.79 -2.62 1.56
C ARG A 105 -24.90 -2.48 0.06
N VAL A 106 -24.46 -3.50 -0.66
CA VAL A 106 -24.62 -3.63 -2.12
C VAL A 106 -25.06 -5.04 -2.47
N ALA A 107 -26.09 -5.15 -3.31
CA ALA A 107 -26.48 -6.41 -3.92
C ALA A 107 -25.54 -6.72 -5.10
N LEU A 108 -25.04 -7.95 -5.14
CA LEU A 108 -24.29 -8.48 -6.27
C LEU A 108 -25.17 -9.54 -6.94
N ASP A 109 -26.34 -9.11 -7.42
CA ASP A 109 -27.43 -9.95 -7.91
C ASP A 109 -27.65 -9.83 -9.43
N LYS A 110 -26.78 -9.11 -10.14
CA LYS A 110 -26.75 -9.03 -11.60
C LYS A 110 -25.37 -9.32 -12.14
N ILE A 111 -25.29 -10.09 -13.22
CA ILE A 111 -24.14 -10.18 -14.13
C ILE A 111 -24.48 -9.55 -15.48
N ASP A 112 -23.57 -8.77 -16.05
CA ASP A 112 -23.79 -7.99 -17.27
C ASP A 112 -22.45 -7.55 -17.89
N ILE A 113 -22.48 -6.91 -19.06
CA ILE A 113 -21.31 -6.48 -19.82
C ILE A 113 -21.25 -4.97 -20.08
N THR A 114 -20.04 -4.43 -20.26
CA THR A 114 -19.87 -3.06 -20.82
C THR A 114 -19.21 -3.13 -22.20
N GLN A 115 -19.57 -2.17 -23.07
CA GLN A 115 -19.09 -2.01 -24.45
C GLN A 115 -19.48 -3.19 -25.35
N ARG A 116 -20.49 -2.96 -26.22
CA ARG A 116 -20.99 -3.94 -27.19
C ARG A 116 -20.29 -3.77 -28.53
N GLU A 117 -19.77 -4.86 -29.06
CA GLU A 117 -19.46 -4.95 -30.49
C GLU A 117 -20.53 -5.86 -31.12
N TYR A 118 -21.29 -5.33 -32.08
CA TYR A 118 -22.21 -6.13 -32.88
C TYR A 118 -21.43 -6.72 -34.06
N SER A 119 -21.17 -8.03 -34.01
CA SER A 119 -20.64 -8.76 -35.15
C SER A 119 -21.80 -9.22 -36.05
N HIS A 120 -21.74 -8.92 -37.35
CA HIS A 120 -22.67 -9.47 -38.33
C HIS A 120 -22.36 -10.94 -38.68
N SER A 121 -21.18 -11.45 -38.29
CA SER A 121 -20.69 -12.79 -38.64
C SER A 121 -20.64 -13.77 -37.47
N MET A 122 -20.92 -13.31 -36.25
CA MET A 122 -21.05 -14.17 -35.07
C MET A 122 -22.37 -13.88 -34.38
N GLU A 123 -23.21 -14.90 -34.21
CA GLU A 123 -24.50 -14.88 -33.51
C GLU A 123 -24.36 -14.66 -31.97
N GLY A 124 -23.43 -13.79 -31.56
CA GLY A 124 -23.01 -13.58 -30.18
C GLY A 124 -22.77 -12.11 -29.84
N GLN A 125 -23.20 -11.69 -28.65
CA GLN A 125 -22.86 -10.37 -28.12
C GLN A 125 -21.39 -10.37 -27.68
N LEU A 126 -20.52 -9.69 -28.43
CA LEU A 126 -19.11 -9.56 -28.09
C LEU A 126 -18.89 -8.43 -27.07
N ALA A 127 -18.06 -8.70 -26.07
CA ALA A 127 -17.80 -7.79 -24.96
C ALA A 127 -16.32 -7.69 -24.58
N HIS A 128 -15.99 -6.58 -23.92
CA HIS A 128 -14.65 -6.35 -23.37
C HIS A 128 -14.59 -6.41 -21.85
N VAL A 129 -15.71 -6.17 -21.17
CA VAL A 129 -15.77 -6.18 -19.71
C VAL A 129 -17.00 -6.97 -19.27
N LEU A 130 -16.79 -7.96 -18.40
CA LEU A 130 -17.83 -8.66 -17.66
C LEU A 130 -17.81 -8.16 -16.22
N PHE A 131 -18.98 -7.86 -15.65
CA PHE A 131 -19.07 -7.39 -14.27
C PHE A 131 -20.28 -7.98 -13.54
N ILE A 132 -20.18 -7.97 -12.21
CA ILE A 132 -21.31 -8.17 -11.30
C ILE A 132 -21.66 -6.88 -10.59
N GLY A 133 -22.91 -6.72 -10.19
CA GLY A 133 -23.36 -5.54 -9.48
C GLY A 133 -24.84 -5.63 -9.14
N PRO A 134 -25.43 -4.53 -8.64
CA PRO A 134 -26.84 -4.50 -8.32
C PRO A 134 -27.69 -4.42 -9.61
N ALA A 135 -28.77 -5.20 -9.67
CA ALA A 135 -29.75 -5.15 -10.75
C ALA A 135 -30.44 -3.78 -10.81
N ARG A 136 -30.76 -3.21 -9.64
CA ARG A 136 -31.36 -1.89 -9.49
C ARG A 136 -30.81 -1.19 -8.25
N VAL A 137 -30.52 0.10 -8.38
CA VAL A 137 -30.22 0.97 -7.24
C VAL A 137 -31.06 2.23 -7.39
N GLY A 138 -31.99 2.44 -6.45
CA GLY A 138 -32.81 3.65 -6.44
C GLY A 138 -31.96 4.91 -6.18
N PRO A 139 -32.36 6.08 -6.69
CA PRO A 139 -31.62 7.33 -6.49
C PRO A 139 -31.43 7.70 -5.01
N ASN A 140 -32.39 7.29 -4.17
CA ASN A 140 -32.37 7.57 -2.72
C ASN A 140 -31.71 6.46 -1.88
N ALA A 141 -31.21 5.39 -2.52
CA ALA A 141 -30.55 4.31 -1.79
C ALA A 141 -29.26 4.83 -1.10
N PRO A 142 -28.95 4.39 0.13
CA PRO A 142 -27.74 4.83 0.83
C PRO A 142 -26.46 4.67 0.01
N LEU A 143 -26.31 3.55 -0.71
CA LEU A 143 -25.17 3.31 -1.60
C LEU A 143 -25.02 4.41 -2.65
N ARG A 144 -26.12 4.75 -3.34
CA ARG A 144 -26.11 5.78 -4.37
C ARG A 144 -25.77 7.15 -3.79
N ARG A 145 -26.42 7.51 -2.67
CA ARG A 145 -26.19 8.79 -1.99
C ARG A 145 -24.75 8.96 -1.49
N VAL A 146 -24.15 7.90 -0.94
CA VAL A 146 -22.73 7.92 -0.51
C VAL A 146 -21.81 8.06 -1.72
N MET A 147 -22.03 7.28 -2.78
CA MET A 147 -21.23 7.38 -4.01
C MET A 147 -21.31 8.76 -4.65
N ASP A 148 -22.53 9.30 -4.80
CA ASP A 148 -22.74 10.63 -5.39
C ASP A 148 -22.12 11.72 -4.51
N LEU A 149 -22.24 11.63 -3.18
CA LEU A 149 -21.60 12.55 -2.25
C LEU A 149 -20.08 12.60 -2.46
N VAL A 150 -19.43 11.43 -2.42
CA VAL A 150 -17.97 11.34 -2.52
C VAL A 150 -17.50 11.76 -3.90
N TYR A 151 -18.14 11.27 -4.96
CA TYR A 151 -17.81 11.62 -6.34
C TYR A 151 -17.95 13.13 -6.59
N ASN A 152 -19.08 13.73 -6.19
CA ASN A 152 -19.34 15.14 -6.44
C ASN A 152 -18.40 16.04 -5.63
N GLU A 153 -18.08 15.70 -4.39
CA GLU A 153 -17.13 16.50 -3.61
C GLU A 153 -15.73 16.45 -4.23
N PHE A 154 -15.23 15.25 -4.59
CA PHE A 154 -13.93 15.12 -5.23
C PHE A 154 -13.89 15.82 -6.60
N LYS A 155 -14.99 15.79 -7.35
CA LYS A 155 -15.13 16.54 -8.59
C LYS A 155 -15.11 18.05 -8.38
N ASN A 156 -15.87 18.55 -7.40
CA ASN A 156 -15.93 19.97 -7.06
C ASN A 156 -14.57 20.50 -6.59
N GLN A 157 -13.77 19.66 -5.95
CA GLN A 157 -12.41 19.96 -5.52
C GLN A 157 -11.34 19.68 -6.60
N GLY A 158 -11.75 19.41 -7.85
CA GLY A 158 -10.85 19.29 -8.99
C GLY A 158 -10.03 18.00 -9.08
N TYR A 159 -10.33 16.98 -8.27
CA TYR A 159 -9.65 15.68 -8.29
C TYR A 159 -10.19 14.74 -9.38
N ILE A 160 -11.48 14.86 -9.71
CA ILE A 160 -12.16 14.02 -10.72
C ILE A 160 -12.51 14.90 -11.91
N SER A 161 -12.00 14.54 -13.09
CA SER A 161 -12.27 15.23 -14.35
C SER A 161 -13.33 14.52 -15.21
N GLU A 162 -13.65 13.27 -14.89
CA GLU A 162 -14.67 12.49 -15.60
C GLU A 162 -16.06 13.13 -15.45
N ASN A 163 -16.85 13.08 -16.52
CA ASN A 163 -18.21 13.63 -16.55
C ASN A 163 -19.30 12.57 -16.54
N ARG A 164 -18.92 11.30 -16.69
CA ARG A 164 -19.85 10.18 -16.63
C ARG A 164 -20.20 9.86 -15.17
N SER A 165 -21.50 9.69 -14.90
CA SER A 165 -21.98 9.18 -13.62
C SER A 165 -21.31 7.83 -13.33
N PRO A 166 -20.80 7.61 -12.11
CA PRO A 166 -20.20 6.33 -11.75
C PRO A 166 -21.25 5.22 -11.82
N HIS A 167 -20.93 4.18 -12.60
CA HIS A 167 -21.75 2.97 -12.69
C HIS A 167 -21.36 1.99 -11.59
N ILE A 168 -22.32 1.46 -10.84
CA ILE A 168 -22.07 0.55 -9.72
C ILE A 168 -21.81 -0.85 -10.28
N HIS A 169 -20.53 -1.22 -10.36
CA HIS A 169 -20.13 -2.53 -10.85
C HIS A 169 -18.82 -2.99 -10.21
N CYS A 170 -18.67 -4.31 -10.10
CA CYS A 170 -17.46 -5.00 -9.73
C CYS A 170 -17.02 -5.87 -10.92
N THR A 171 -15.86 -5.54 -11.49
CA THR A 171 -15.38 -6.18 -12.72
C THR A 171 -14.89 -7.61 -12.43
N LEU A 172 -15.32 -8.57 -13.26
CA LEU A 172 -14.87 -9.97 -13.22
C LEU A 172 -13.88 -10.29 -14.35
N MET A 173 -14.11 -9.74 -15.54
CA MET A 173 -13.22 -9.91 -16.70
C MET A 173 -13.02 -8.57 -17.40
N ASN A 174 -11.82 -8.34 -17.92
CA ASN A 174 -11.50 -7.17 -18.74
C ASN A 174 -10.41 -7.51 -19.77
N THR A 175 -10.76 -7.43 -21.06
CA THR A 175 -9.87 -7.78 -22.18
C THR A 175 -8.64 -6.90 -22.29
N LYS A 176 -8.63 -5.71 -21.65
CA LYS A 176 -7.45 -4.83 -21.56
C LYS A 176 -6.24 -5.54 -20.92
N TYR A 177 -6.47 -6.54 -20.07
CA TYR A 177 -5.42 -7.28 -19.37
C TYR A 177 -4.85 -8.44 -20.18
N ARG A 178 -5.43 -8.76 -21.34
CA ARG A 178 -5.05 -9.91 -22.16
C ARG A 178 -3.55 -9.95 -22.44
N ARG A 179 -2.94 -11.13 -22.29
CA ARG A 179 -1.53 -11.42 -22.63
C ARG A 179 -1.47 -12.66 -23.55
N PRO A 180 -0.84 -12.57 -24.73
CA PRO A 180 -0.26 -11.37 -25.36
C PRO A 180 -1.34 -10.32 -25.66
N ARG A 181 -0.91 -9.06 -25.79
CA ARG A 181 -1.85 -7.93 -25.91
C ARG A 181 -2.60 -8.03 -27.24
N SER A 182 -3.91 -8.23 -27.18
CA SER A 182 -4.81 -8.10 -28.34
C SER A 182 -6.12 -7.45 -27.90
N ARG A 183 -6.85 -6.87 -28.85
CA ARG A 183 -8.16 -6.24 -28.58
C ARG A 183 -9.32 -7.21 -28.74
N SER A 184 -9.06 -8.51 -28.80
CA SER A 184 -10.10 -9.51 -29.06
C SER A 184 -11.11 -9.54 -27.92
N ALA A 185 -12.38 -9.35 -28.27
CA ALA A 185 -13.52 -9.50 -27.37
C ALA A 185 -13.73 -10.97 -26.97
N PHE A 186 -14.57 -11.20 -25.96
CA PHE A 186 -15.10 -12.53 -25.65
C PHE A 186 -16.61 -12.57 -25.97
N SER A 187 -17.14 -13.75 -26.27
CA SER A 187 -18.59 -13.95 -26.49
C SER A 187 -19.31 -14.01 -25.15
N TYR A 188 -20.18 -13.03 -24.90
CA TYR A 188 -21.01 -13.00 -23.69
C TYR A 188 -22.07 -14.11 -23.70
N ASN A 189 -22.64 -14.43 -24.87
CA ASN A 189 -23.61 -15.53 -25.00
C ASN A 189 -22.99 -16.87 -24.63
N ASP A 190 -21.73 -17.10 -25.01
CA ASP A 190 -21.02 -18.34 -24.65
C ASP A 190 -20.75 -18.41 -23.15
N VAL A 191 -20.38 -17.27 -22.52
CA VAL A 191 -20.24 -17.18 -21.06
C VAL A 191 -21.57 -17.55 -20.38
N LEU A 192 -22.68 -16.98 -20.84
CA LEU A 192 -24.01 -17.28 -20.30
C LEU A 192 -24.45 -18.73 -20.52
N GLY A 193 -24.04 -19.35 -21.62
CA GLY A 193 -24.30 -20.76 -21.94
C GLY A 193 -23.37 -21.74 -21.24
N SER A 194 -22.33 -21.26 -20.55
CA SER A 194 -21.38 -22.10 -19.82
C SER A 194 -22.00 -22.68 -18.55
N PRO A 195 -21.72 -23.96 -18.20
CA PRO A 195 -22.12 -24.53 -16.91
C PRO A 195 -21.60 -23.74 -15.69
N ALA A 196 -20.59 -22.89 -15.87
CA ALA A 196 -20.10 -21.97 -14.83
C ALA A 196 -21.19 -20.99 -14.36
N CYS A 197 -22.11 -20.58 -15.23
CA CYS A 197 -23.22 -19.69 -14.86
C CYS A 197 -24.26 -20.38 -13.97
N ASN A 198 -24.48 -21.69 -14.12
CA ASN A 198 -25.36 -22.47 -13.23
C ASN A 198 -24.85 -22.44 -11.78
N TYR A 199 -23.51 -22.44 -11.61
CA TYR A 199 -22.90 -22.32 -10.28
C TYR A 199 -23.28 -21.00 -9.59
N LEU A 200 -23.40 -19.89 -10.33
CA LEU A 200 -23.85 -18.59 -9.80
C LEU A 200 -25.34 -18.54 -9.43
N GLY A 201 -26.05 -19.67 -9.52
CA GLY A 201 -27.48 -19.76 -9.24
C GLY A 201 -28.31 -19.01 -10.27
N MET A 202 -27.84 -19.00 -11.53
CA MET A 202 -28.59 -18.48 -12.67
C MET A 202 -29.61 -19.52 -13.13
N GLU A 203 -30.83 -19.10 -13.43
CA GLU A 203 -31.81 -19.96 -14.09
C GLU A 203 -31.26 -20.44 -15.44
N HIS A 204 -31.30 -21.75 -15.66
CA HIS A 204 -30.77 -22.40 -16.86
C HIS A 204 -31.54 -21.91 -18.10
N LEU A 205 -30.82 -21.35 -19.06
CA LEU A 205 -31.34 -21.08 -20.41
C LEU A 205 -30.54 -21.89 -21.42
N ASP A 206 -31.23 -22.51 -22.37
CA ASP A 206 -30.55 -23.06 -23.54
C ASP A 206 -29.92 -21.94 -24.40
N LYS A 207 -28.97 -22.31 -25.26
CA LYS A 207 -28.22 -21.35 -26.09
C LYS A 207 -29.11 -20.50 -27.00
N ARG A 208 -30.28 -21.00 -27.42
CA ARG A 208 -31.24 -20.29 -28.29
C ARG A 208 -32.05 -19.24 -27.52
N ALA A 209 -32.42 -19.54 -26.28
CA ALA A 209 -33.08 -18.61 -25.37
C ALA A 209 -32.12 -17.50 -24.90
N ALA A 210 -30.82 -17.82 -24.71
CA ALA A 210 -29.79 -16.83 -24.39
C ALA A 210 -29.59 -15.77 -25.49
N GLN A 211 -29.79 -16.12 -26.76
CA GLN A 211 -29.69 -15.18 -27.90
C GLN A 211 -30.76 -14.08 -27.87
N HIS A 212 -31.92 -14.34 -27.25
CA HIS A 212 -33.06 -13.42 -27.20
C HIS A 212 -33.25 -12.74 -25.83
N ALA A 213 -32.55 -13.22 -24.79
CA ALA A 213 -32.59 -12.63 -23.46
C ALA A 213 -31.84 -11.27 -23.44
N GLY A 214 -32.35 -10.31 -22.66
CA GLY A 214 -31.62 -9.07 -22.37
C GLY A 214 -30.23 -9.33 -21.77
N THR A 215 -29.35 -8.33 -21.81
CA THR A 215 -27.92 -8.53 -21.46
C THR A 215 -27.66 -8.69 -19.97
N ALA A 216 -28.59 -8.26 -19.13
CA ALA A 216 -28.48 -8.41 -17.68
C ALA A 216 -29.14 -9.71 -17.23
N ARG A 217 -28.44 -10.49 -16.41
CA ARG A 217 -28.99 -11.72 -15.83
C ARG A 217 -28.87 -11.71 -14.31
N THR A 218 -29.91 -12.21 -13.66
CA THR A 218 -29.96 -12.32 -12.20
C THR A 218 -29.06 -13.46 -11.73
N ILE A 219 -28.28 -13.19 -10.69
CA ILE A 219 -27.50 -14.19 -9.95
C ILE A 219 -28.00 -14.21 -8.50
N SER A 220 -28.13 -15.39 -7.91
CA SER A 220 -28.64 -15.54 -6.54
C SER A 220 -27.54 -15.85 -5.53
N LEU A 221 -26.44 -16.47 -5.98
CA LEU A 221 -25.42 -17.03 -5.09
C LEU A 221 -24.68 -15.97 -4.27
N LEU A 222 -24.30 -14.83 -4.85
CA LEU A 222 -23.43 -13.84 -4.18
C LEU A 222 -24.18 -12.97 -3.16
N GLY A 223 -25.49 -12.79 -3.35
CA GLY A 223 -26.36 -12.07 -2.42
C GLY A 223 -25.99 -10.60 -2.19
N THR A 224 -26.36 -10.09 -1.01
CA THR A 224 -26.04 -8.73 -0.57
C THR A 224 -24.86 -8.75 0.39
N ILE A 225 -23.85 -7.91 0.11
CA ILE A 225 -22.67 -7.77 0.97
C ILE A 225 -22.64 -6.41 1.67
N GLU A 226 -21.94 -6.38 2.80
CA GLU A 226 -21.64 -5.15 3.54
C GLU A 226 -20.34 -4.53 3.02
N LEU A 227 -20.34 -3.20 2.87
CA LEU A 227 -19.17 -2.41 2.50
C LEU A 227 -18.65 -1.72 3.76
N GLU A 228 -17.42 -2.02 4.15
CA GLU A 228 -16.86 -1.61 5.45
C GLU A 228 -16.11 -0.29 5.41
N GLU A 229 -15.62 0.13 4.23
CA GLU A 229 -14.74 1.28 4.08
C GLU A 229 -14.74 1.79 2.63
N ILE A 230 -14.33 3.06 2.46
CA ILE A 230 -13.94 3.65 1.18
C ILE A 230 -12.45 3.93 1.23
N GLN A 231 -11.71 3.50 0.22
CA GLN A 231 -10.26 3.69 0.15
C GLN A 231 -9.84 4.43 -1.11
N LEU A 232 -8.70 5.13 -1.02
CA LEU A 232 -7.98 5.72 -2.14
C LEU A 232 -6.84 4.79 -2.54
N TRP A 233 -6.84 4.30 -3.78
CA TRP A 233 -5.87 3.32 -4.29
C TRP A 233 -5.03 3.87 -5.43
N LYS A 234 -3.76 3.45 -5.50
CA LYS A 234 -2.86 3.78 -6.63
C LYS A 234 -3.19 2.91 -7.84
N MET A 235 -3.43 3.53 -8.99
CA MET A 235 -3.74 2.80 -10.23
C MET A 235 -2.55 1.96 -10.68
N GLY A 236 -2.82 0.75 -11.19
CA GLY A 236 -1.79 -0.14 -11.72
C GLY A 236 -0.80 -0.70 -10.69
N SER A 237 -1.02 -0.41 -9.40
CA SER A 237 -0.21 -0.95 -8.30
C SER A 237 -0.54 -2.42 -8.01
N HIS A 238 0.46 -3.11 -7.46
CA HIS A 238 0.41 -4.51 -7.04
C HIS A 238 1.22 -4.65 -5.75
N VAL A 239 0.57 -5.07 -4.66
CA VAL A 239 1.25 -5.29 -3.38
C VAL A 239 2.07 -6.59 -3.39
N GLY A 240 1.81 -7.50 -4.34
CA GLY A 240 2.52 -8.78 -4.46
C GLY A 240 2.20 -9.76 -3.33
N GLY A 241 2.82 -10.95 -3.37
CA GLY A 241 2.58 -12.03 -2.39
C GLY A 241 1.31 -12.84 -2.67
N GLU A 242 0.88 -13.64 -1.69
CA GLU A 242 -0.31 -14.51 -1.80
C GLU A 242 -1.62 -13.72 -2.01
N ARG A 243 -1.64 -12.44 -1.64
CA ARG A 243 -2.81 -11.55 -1.72
C ARG A 243 -2.47 -10.31 -2.57
N ASP A 244 -2.42 -10.50 -3.88
CA ASP A 244 -2.17 -9.41 -4.85
C ASP A 244 -3.34 -8.41 -4.88
N THR A 245 -3.27 -7.41 -4.02
CA THR A 245 -4.22 -6.29 -3.89
C THR A 245 -3.66 -5.01 -4.53
N TYR A 246 -4.51 -3.99 -4.68
CA TYR A 246 -4.04 -2.63 -4.98
C TYR A 246 -3.34 -2.02 -3.75
N PHE A 247 -2.32 -1.19 -3.99
CA PHE A 247 -1.72 -0.38 -2.94
C PHE A 247 -2.72 0.68 -2.46
N SER A 248 -3.10 0.58 -1.18
CA SER A 248 -3.99 1.53 -0.53
C SER A 248 -3.19 2.70 0.05
N CYS A 249 -3.55 3.91 -0.34
CA CYS A 249 -3.00 5.13 0.22
C CYS A 249 -3.65 5.50 1.56
N GLY A 250 -4.80 4.91 1.88
CA GLY A 250 -5.61 5.24 3.05
C GLY A 250 -7.10 5.24 2.72
N GLY A 251 -7.94 5.48 3.72
CA GLY A 251 -9.39 5.45 3.57
C GLY A 251 -10.12 5.69 4.88
N ILE A 252 -11.45 5.73 4.80
CA ILE A 252 -12.33 5.91 5.95
C ILE A 252 -13.21 4.68 6.16
N PRO A 253 -13.48 4.29 7.43
CA PRO A 253 -14.45 3.27 7.76
C PRO A 253 -15.89 3.78 7.54
N LEU A 254 -16.80 2.87 7.22
CA LEU A 254 -18.25 3.10 7.07
C LEU A 254 -19.05 2.56 8.28
N VAL A 255 -18.38 2.44 9.43
CA VAL A 255 -18.91 1.78 10.64
C VAL A 255 -19.83 2.72 11.41
N THR A 256 -20.84 2.14 12.07
CA THR A 256 -21.99 2.85 12.67
C THR A 256 -22.00 2.94 14.19
N ASP A 257 -21.06 2.35 14.93
CA ASP A 257 -21.17 2.28 16.40
C ASP A 257 -20.37 3.33 17.18
N SER A 258 -21.13 4.13 17.94
CA SER A 258 -20.79 4.84 19.18
C SER A 258 -19.65 5.87 19.18
N TYR A 259 -19.81 6.98 18.44
CA TYR A 259 -19.19 8.27 18.81
C TYR A 259 -20.11 9.13 19.69
N GLN A 260 -21.06 8.50 20.39
CA GLN A 260 -21.89 9.10 21.43
C GLN A 260 -21.58 8.47 22.78
N ARG A 261 -20.42 8.83 23.35
CA ARG A 261 -20.21 8.79 24.81
C ARG A 261 -19.03 9.67 25.24
N THR A 262 -19.13 10.96 24.97
CA THR A 262 -18.63 12.02 25.87
C THR A 262 -19.52 13.26 25.69
N SER A 263 -20.64 13.25 26.41
CA SER A 263 -21.49 14.41 26.60
C SER A 263 -20.84 15.35 27.64
N ASP A 264 -19.84 16.12 27.21
CA ASP A 264 -19.39 17.30 27.94
C ASP A 264 -19.63 18.57 27.09
N PRO A 265 -20.70 19.33 27.36
CA PRO A 265 -21.04 20.57 26.67
C PRO A 265 -19.96 21.66 26.73
N SER A 266 -18.96 21.52 27.62
CA SER A 266 -17.85 22.47 27.76
C SER A 266 -16.82 22.36 26.64
N GLN A 267 -16.57 21.16 26.10
CA GLN A 267 -15.60 20.93 25.02
C GLN A 267 -16.12 21.33 23.63
N GLN A 268 -17.43 21.23 23.40
CA GLN A 268 -18.04 21.72 22.15
C GLN A 268 -17.95 23.26 22.01
N ARG A 269 -18.02 24.00 23.13
CA ARG A 269 -17.81 25.46 23.12
C ARG A 269 -16.34 25.84 22.91
N GLN A 270 -15.38 24.99 23.30
CA GLN A 270 -13.97 25.21 22.99
C GLN A 270 -13.66 24.98 21.50
N LEU A 271 -14.23 23.95 20.88
CA LEU A 271 -14.02 23.67 19.44
C LEU A 271 -14.66 24.73 18.52
N GLN A 272 -15.82 25.30 18.90
CA GLN A 272 -16.40 26.44 18.17
C GLN A 272 -15.60 27.74 18.37
N LYS A 273 -14.97 27.94 19.54
CA LYS A 273 -14.06 29.08 19.79
C LYS A 273 -12.74 28.97 19.01
N PHE A 274 -12.18 27.77 18.84
CA PHE A 274 -10.99 27.55 18.00
C PHE A 274 -11.26 27.80 16.50
N GLY A 275 -12.45 27.45 16.01
CA GLY A 275 -12.87 27.72 14.64
C GLY A 275 -13.08 29.21 14.33
N GLN A 276 -13.50 30.02 15.32
CA GLN A 276 -13.68 31.47 15.15
C GLN A 276 -12.39 32.28 15.38
N GLN A 277 -11.44 31.79 16.18
CA GLN A 277 -10.13 32.43 16.35
C GLN A 277 -9.17 32.20 15.18
N SER A 278 -9.29 31.10 14.42
CA SER A 278 -8.51 30.91 13.18
C SER A 278 -8.90 31.86 12.04
N ALA A 279 -10.10 32.45 12.05
CA ALA A 279 -10.54 33.39 11.03
C ALA A 279 -10.03 34.84 11.26
N HIS A 280 -9.45 35.13 12.42
CA HIS A 280 -8.96 36.48 12.76
C HIS A 280 -7.43 36.61 12.85
N ILE A 281 -6.69 35.49 12.85
CA ILE A 281 -5.21 35.46 12.94
C ILE A 281 -4.55 35.36 11.54
N SER A 282 -5.32 35.41 10.45
CA SER A 282 -4.76 35.47 9.08
C SER A 282 -4.57 36.90 8.54
N HIS A 283 -4.84 37.95 9.32
CA HIS A 283 -4.75 39.33 8.81
C HIS A 283 -3.77 40.27 9.53
N GLN A 284 -3.06 39.81 10.56
CA GLN A 284 -2.00 40.60 11.22
C GLN A 284 -0.92 39.64 11.74
N LEU A 285 0.14 39.43 10.96
CA LEU A 285 1.53 39.13 11.39
C LEU A 285 2.39 38.87 10.15
N ILE A 286 2.47 39.86 9.26
CA ILE A 286 3.70 40.16 8.52
C ILE A 286 4.27 41.35 9.26
N GLN A 287 5.18 41.10 10.20
CA GLN A 287 6.30 41.97 10.60
C GLN A 287 6.81 41.59 12.00
N SER A 288 8.12 41.34 12.04
CA SER A 288 9.03 41.19 13.18
C SER A 288 8.68 40.20 14.29
N VAL A 289 9.64 39.32 14.62
CA VAL A 289 10.29 39.30 15.95
C VAL A 289 11.47 38.31 15.95
N SER A 290 12.56 38.77 16.57
CA SER A 290 13.84 38.12 16.87
C SER A 290 13.72 37.04 17.97
N PRO A 291 14.72 36.16 18.16
CA PRO A 291 14.60 35.02 19.06
C PRO A 291 15.11 35.35 20.47
N SER A 292 14.22 35.33 21.47
CA SER A 292 14.58 35.17 22.88
C SER A 292 13.37 34.64 23.66
N ASP A 293 13.65 33.70 24.57
CA ASP A 293 12.81 33.23 25.67
C ASP A 293 11.57 32.38 25.32
N VAL A 294 11.63 31.07 25.63
CA VAL A 294 10.65 30.43 26.55
C VAL A 294 11.28 29.17 27.17
N THR A 295 11.50 29.23 28.47
CA THR A 295 11.65 28.08 29.39
C THR A 295 10.28 27.58 29.87
N SER A 296 10.23 26.27 30.13
CA SER A 296 9.35 25.54 31.06
C SER A 296 7.82 25.75 31.01
N HIS A 297 7.09 24.69 30.68
CA HIS A 297 6.22 24.00 31.66
C HIS A 297 5.72 22.66 31.09
N ALA A 298 6.10 21.58 31.77
CA ALA A 298 5.60 20.24 31.58
C ALA A 298 4.40 20.00 32.50
N VAL A 299 3.28 19.46 31.98
CA VAL A 299 2.29 18.70 32.76
C VAL A 299 1.65 17.60 31.90
N ASN A 300 1.95 16.36 32.29
CA ASN A 300 1.19 15.10 32.30
C ASN A 300 0.39 14.59 31.08
N MET A 301 0.84 13.43 30.58
CA MET A 301 0.04 12.40 29.89
C MET A 301 0.19 11.07 30.65
N PRO A 302 -0.85 10.21 30.70
CA PRO A 302 -0.93 9.09 31.62
C PRO A 302 -0.01 7.92 31.22
N ALA A 303 0.47 7.24 32.27
CA ALA A 303 1.35 6.09 32.23
C ALA A 303 0.81 4.93 31.37
N MET A 304 1.72 4.33 30.61
CA MET A 304 1.56 3.04 29.94
C MET A 304 1.20 1.98 30.99
N LEU A 305 0.02 1.37 30.83
CA LEU A 305 -0.44 0.25 31.64
C LEU A 305 0.51 -0.94 31.46
N SER A 306 0.90 -1.51 32.59
CA SER A 306 1.72 -2.71 32.76
C SER A 306 1.09 -3.93 32.06
N VAL A 307 1.95 -4.75 31.47
CA VAL A 307 1.61 -6.03 30.84
C VAL A 307 1.32 -7.07 31.94
N PRO A 308 0.13 -7.68 32.02
CA PRO A 308 -0.12 -8.77 32.94
C PRO A 308 0.49 -10.06 32.42
N GLU A 309 1.23 -10.72 33.30
CA GLU A 309 1.82 -12.02 33.15
C GLU A 309 0.73 -13.10 33.28
N SER A 310 0.32 -13.72 32.17
CA SER A 310 -0.17 -15.12 32.15
C SER A 310 -0.31 -15.64 30.73
N ILE A 311 0.21 -16.85 30.57
CA ILE A 311 0.40 -17.60 29.34
C ILE A 311 -0.96 -18.06 28.78
N ASN A 312 -1.19 -17.83 27.48
CA ASN A 312 -2.09 -18.68 26.70
C ASN A 312 -1.56 -18.86 25.27
N ARG A 313 -1.40 -20.12 24.86
CA ARG A 313 -0.79 -20.55 23.59
C ARG A 313 -1.74 -20.34 22.42
N GLY A 314 -1.27 -19.63 21.40
CA GLY A 314 -1.91 -19.49 20.08
C GLY A 314 -1.43 -18.21 19.41
N ALA A 315 -0.67 -18.31 18.30
CA ALA A 315 -0.07 -17.18 17.60
C ALA A 315 -1.10 -16.07 17.36
N THR A 316 -0.90 -14.92 18.01
CA THR A 316 -1.87 -13.84 17.96
C THR A 316 -1.66 -13.06 16.65
N ASN A 317 -2.53 -13.29 15.65
CA ASN A 317 -2.59 -12.46 14.45
C ASN A 317 -3.18 -11.08 14.78
N THR A 318 -2.83 -10.47 15.91
CA THR A 318 -3.42 -9.25 16.46
C THR A 318 -2.64 -8.01 16.04
N CYS A 319 -3.33 -6.89 15.93
CA CYS A 319 -2.73 -5.60 15.58
C CYS A 319 -1.62 -5.19 16.53
N VAL A 320 -0.45 -4.88 15.97
CA VAL A 320 0.74 -4.43 16.69
C VAL A 320 0.49 -3.13 17.47
N LEU A 321 -0.40 -2.25 17.00
CA LEU A 321 -0.67 -0.98 17.69
C LEU A 321 -1.72 -1.10 18.79
N CYS A 322 -2.84 -1.78 18.55
CA CYS A 322 -3.97 -1.78 19.49
C CYS A 322 -4.16 -3.09 20.26
N ALA A 323 -3.49 -4.18 19.87
CA ALA A 323 -3.60 -5.53 20.41
C ALA A 323 -5.04 -6.11 20.50
N LYS A 324 -6.04 -5.45 19.89
CA LYS A 324 -7.47 -5.72 20.12
C LYS A 324 -8.17 -6.51 19.02
N LYS A 325 -7.66 -6.47 17.78
CA LYS A 325 -8.33 -7.05 16.61
C LYS A 325 -7.34 -7.79 15.74
N ALA A 326 -7.80 -8.85 15.07
CA ALA A 326 -6.98 -9.57 14.11
C ALA A 326 -6.58 -8.70 12.91
N ASN A 327 -5.40 -8.96 12.36
CA ASN A 327 -4.80 -8.31 11.22
C ASN A 327 -5.47 -8.83 9.94
N TYR A 328 -6.47 -8.11 9.44
CA TYR A 328 -7.24 -8.54 8.27
C TYR A 328 -6.66 -8.07 6.93
N ASN A 329 -6.03 -6.89 6.86
CA ASN A 329 -5.60 -6.25 5.59
C ASN A 329 -4.18 -5.65 5.59
N SER A 330 -3.52 -5.60 6.74
CA SER A 330 -2.09 -5.35 6.88
C SER A 330 -1.54 -6.43 7.77
N PRO A 331 -0.35 -6.99 7.49
CA PRO A 331 0.26 -7.98 8.38
C PRO A 331 0.55 -7.42 9.78
N PHE A 332 0.44 -6.10 10.00
CA PHE A 332 0.76 -5.45 11.29
C PHE A 332 -0.43 -4.69 11.92
N PHE A 333 -1.39 -4.21 11.12
CA PHE A 333 -2.44 -3.31 11.60
C PHE A 333 -3.85 -3.81 11.24
N CYS A 334 -4.78 -3.74 12.19
CA CYS A 334 -6.17 -4.16 11.98
C CYS A 334 -7.03 -3.15 11.22
N SER A 335 -6.57 -1.90 11.08
CA SER A 335 -7.33 -0.82 10.43
C SER A 335 -6.44 0.30 9.90
N SER A 336 -6.97 1.12 8.99
CA SER A 336 -6.34 2.36 8.54
C SER A 336 -6.09 3.33 9.69
N ASN A 337 -6.97 3.38 10.70
CA ASN A 337 -6.76 4.19 11.89
C ASN A 337 -5.54 3.74 12.69
N CYS A 338 -5.35 2.43 12.87
CA CYS A 338 -4.13 1.92 13.51
C CYS A 338 -2.88 2.21 12.65
N SER A 339 -2.99 2.11 11.32
CA SER A 339 -1.87 2.47 10.43
C SER A 339 -1.54 3.97 10.49
N ALA A 340 -2.53 4.85 10.55
CA ALA A 340 -2.36 6.30 10.60
C ALA A 340 -1.87 6.76 11.98
N ALA A 341 -2.43 6.19 13.06
CA ALA A 341 -1.96 6.43 14.41
C ALA A 341 -0.52 5.95 14.60
N ALA A 342 -0.15 4.82 13.96
CA ALA A 342 1.24 4.41 13.86
C ALA A 342 2.08 5.46 13.14
N ALA A 343 1.68 5.91 11.94
CA ALA A 343 2.42 6.96 11.23
C ALA A 343 2.60 8.26 12.05
N MET A 344 1.66 8.61 12.93
CA MET A 344 1.76 9.78 13.83
C MET A 344 2.62 9.54 15.08
N ALA A 345 2.64 8.33 15.64
CA ALA A 345 3.34 8.04 16.89
C ALA A 345 4.87 7.98 16.74
N GLY A 346 5.36 7.82 15.52
CA GLY A 346 6.78 7.77 15.18
C GLY A 346 7.03 6.70 14.11
N PRO A 347 8.20 6.70 13.45
CA PRO A 347 8.45 5.80 12.33
C PRO A 347 8.68 4.34 12.75
N ILE A 348 8.90 4.04 14.04
CA ILE A 348 9.32 2.72 14.52
C ILE A 348 8.25 2.07 15.40
N PHE A 349 7.93 0.81 15.11
CA PHE A 349 7.04 -0.03 15.91
C PHE A 349 7.72 -1.34 16.27
N ILE A 350 7.89 -1.63 17.57
CA ILE A 350 8.33 -2.94 18.02
C ILE A 350 7.24 -3.96 17.68
N ILE A 351 7.63 -5.04 17.00
CA ILE A 351 6.76 -6.16 16.68
C ILE A 351 6.83 -7.13 17.87
N PRO A 352 5.69 -7.52 18.47
CA PRO A 352 5.68 -8.47 19.58
C PRO A 352 6.37 -9.80 19.21
N PRO A 353 7.14 -10.43 20.13
CA PRO A 353 7.88 -11.66 19.82
C PRO A 353 7.04 -12.84 19.34
N ASP A 354 5.78 -12.92 19.78
CA ASP A 354 4.81 -13.97 19.43
C ASP A 354 4.06 -13.68 18.12
N HIS A 355 4.27 -12.50 17.53
CA HIS A 355 3.61 -12.10 16.30
C HIS A 355 4.22 -12.83 15.09
N PRO A 356 3.42 -13.34 14.13
CA PRO A 356 3.94 -14.12 12.99
C PRO A 356 5.04 -13.42 12.19
N LYS A 357 4.95 -12.11 12.01
CA LYS A 357 6.00 -11.34 11.33
C LYS A 357 7.29 -11.18 12.13
N HIS A 358 7.24 -11.20 13.46
CA HIS A 358 8.46 -11.24 14.25
C HIS A 358 9.19 -12.56 14.00
N ILE A 359 8.45 -13.67 14.05
CA ILE A 359 8.96 -15.02 13.79
C ILE A 359 9.55 -15.09 12.38
N GLU A 360 8.81 -14.65 11.35
CA GLU A 360 9.28 -14.66 9.96
C GLU A 360 10.59 -13.87 9.76
N VAL A 361 10.66 -12.64 10.26
CA VAL A 361 11.86 -11.79 10.11
C VAL A 361 13.03 -12.36 10.92
N LYS A 362 12.77 -12.93 12.10
CA LYS A 362 13.78 -13.62 12.91
C LYS A 362 14.32 -14.85 12.18
N ASP A 363 13.45 -15.71 11.68
CA ASP A 363 13.81 -16.94 10.98
C ASP A 363 14.55 -16.63 9.66
N GLU A 364 14.15 -15.58 8.94
CA GLU A 364 14.88 -15.11 7.75
C GLU A 364 16.29 -14.60 8.12
N PHE A 365 16.41 -13.84 9.20
CA PHE A 365 17.71 -13.35 9.68
C PHE A 365 18.64 -14.48 10.11
N GLU A 366 18.13 -15.40 10.95
CA GLU A 366 18.88 -16.55 11.45
C GLU A 366 19.19 -17.56 10.34
N GLY A 367 18.31 -17.73 9.37
CA GLY A 367 18.53 -18.60 8.20
C GLY A 367 19.61 -18.08 7.25
N ASN A 368 19.88 -16.77 7.24
CA ASN A 368 20.98 -16.15 6.48
C ASN A 368 22.23 -15.91 7.35
N TRP A 369 22.31 -16.52 8.54
CA TRP A 369 23.48 -16.45 9.41
C TRP A 369 24.50 -17.52 9.02
N GLU A 370 25.55 -17.12 8.32
CA GLU A 370 26.55 -18.02 7.73
C GLU A 370 27.82 -18.21 8.59
N SER A 371 27.91 -17.59 9.78
CA SER A 371 29.06 -17.72 10.68
C SER A 371 29.15 -19.08 11.38
N ARG A 372 30.37 -19.49 11.73
CA ARG A 372 30.60 -20.61 12.69
C ARG A 372 30.23 -20.23 14.12
N ASN A 373 30.19 -18.94 14.44
CA ASN A 373 29.77 -18.46 15.75
C ASN A 373 28.24 -18.48 15.84
N SER A 374 27.72 -18.75 17.04
CA SER A 374 26.28 -18.72 17.30
C SER A 374 25.69 -17.35 16.95
N CYS A 375 24.54 -17.35 16.27
CA CYS A 375 23.78 -16.13 16.01
C CYS A 375 23.48 -15.40 17.34
N PRO A 376 23.78 -14.08 17.45
CA PRO A 376 23.47 -13.28 18.61
C PRO A 376 21.98 -13.30 18.93
N LYS A 377 21.63 -13.18 20.21
CA LYS A 377 20.24 -13.16 20.63
C LYS A 377 19.55 -11.89 20.14
N VAL A 378 18.52 -12.07 19.30
CA VAL A 378 17.60 -11.00 18.92
C VAL A 378 16.83 -10.55 20.16
N VAL A 379 16.91 -9.26 20.49
CA VAL A 379 16.22 -8.63 21.62
C VAL A 379 14.84 -8.16 21.20
N ASN A 380 14.78 -7.39 20.11
CA ASN A 380 13.57 -6.83 19.56
C ASN A 380 13.69 -6.76 18.04
N ILE A 381 12.56 -6.91 17.35
CA ILE A 381 12.43 -6.59 15.93
C ILE A 381 11.42 -5.47 15.80
N ALA A 382 11.78 -4.44 15.04
CA ALA A 382 10.90 -3.31 14.79
C ALA A 382 10.61 -3.14 13.30
N ARG A 383 9.40 -2.72 12.97
CA ARG A 383 8.98 -2.27 11.65
C ARG A 383 9.23 -0.78 11.53
N LEU A 384 9.92 -0.36 10.46
CA LEU A 384 10.00 1.04 10.07
C LEU A 384 8.86 1.36 9.10
N ILE A 385 8.08 2.40 9.40
CA ILE A 385 7.02 2.94 8.54
C ILE A 385 7.59 4.11 7.76
N TRP A 386 7.60 4.00 6.44
CA TRP A 386 8.13 5.03 5.55
C TRP A 386 7.18 6.20 5.46
N ARG A 387 7.73 7.42 5.33
CA ARG A 387 6.91 8.59 5.01
C ARG A 387 6.47 8.49 3.56
N GLY A 388 5.38 9.18 3.22
CA GLY A 388 4.83 9.15 1.86
C GLY A 388 5.86 9.56 0.79
N LYS A 389 6.70 10.57 1.09
CA LYS A 389 7.78 11.03 0.19
C LYS A 389 8.86 9.96 -0.01
N ASP A 390 9.27 9.26 1.05
CA ASP A 390 10.36 8.27 1.03
C ASP A 390 9.91 7.02 0.25
N TYR A 391 8.64 6.65 0.39
CA TYR A 391 8.00 5.61 -0.41
C TYR A 391 7.91 6.00 -1.89
N ALA A 392 7.47 7.22 -2.19
CA ALA A 392 7.37 7.70 -3.56
C ALA A 392 8.72 7.69 -4.27
N SER A 393 9.77 8.26 -3.65
CA SER A 393 11.08 8.34 -4.29
C SER A 393 11.71 6.96 -4.52
N PHE A 394 11.53 6.02 -3.60
CA PHE A 394 11.97 4.63 -3.79
C PHE A 394 11.25 3.94 -4.96
N GLU A 395 9.91 4.06 -5.03
CA GLU A 395 9.11 3.46 -6.11
C GLU A 395 9.36 4.11 -7.47
N ASP A 396 9.67 5.41 -7.50
CA ASP A 396 10.03 6.15 -8.71
C ASP A 396 11.44 5.77 -9.19
N TYR A 397 12.38 5.59 -8.26
CA TYR A 397 13.69 5.04 -8.58
C TYR A 397 13.56 3.62 -9.16
N ALA A 398 12.79 2.74 -8.51
CA ALA A 398 12.48 1.40 -9.02
C ALA A 398 11.84 1.45 -10.42
N ALA A 399 10.95 2.41 -10.67
CA ALA A 399 10.37 2.66 -11.99
C ALA A 399 11.43 2.97 -13.05
N LYS A 400 12.31 3.90 -12.73
CA LYS A 400 13.39 4.37 -13.62
C LYS A 400 14.36 3.26 -13.96
N ILE A 401 14.73 2.43 -12.99
CA ILE A 401 15.56 1.24 -13.21
C ILE A 401 14.82 0.21 -14.07
N GLU A 402 13.54 -0.05 -13.78
CA GLU A 402 12.72 -0.99 -14.51
C GLU A 402 12.56 -0.63 -15.99
N LEU A 403 12.36 0.66 -16.32
CA LEU A 403 12.22 1.13 -17.70
C LEU A 403 13.44 0.76 -18.57
N ARG A 404 14.63 0.77 -17.99
CA ARG A 404 15.89 0.46 -18.68
C ARG A 404 16.19 -1.04 -18.70
N GLY A 405 16.01 -1.73 -17.58
CA GLY A 405 16.42 -3.13 -17.45
C GLY A 405 15.33 -4.18 -17.73
N ARG A 406 14.05 -3.80 -17.63
CA ARG A 406 12.87 -4.67 -17.81
C ARG A 406 12.95 -5.95 -16.99
N PHE A 407 13.21 -5.82 -15.69
CA PHE A 407 13.47 -6.95 -14.80
C PHE A 407 12.19 -7.69 -14.40
N HIS A 408 11.09 -6.97 -14.18
CA HIS A 408 9.86 -7.54 -13.64
C HIS A 408 9.36 -8.73 -14.47
N GLY A 409 9.21 -9.88 -13.82
CA GLY A 409 8.73 -11.12 -14.45
C GLY A 409 9.79 -11.90 -15.24
N ARG A 410 11.00 -11.35 -15.47
CA ARG A 410 12.14 -12.15 -15.94
C ARG A 410 12.57 -13.12 -14.87
N LYS A 411 13.12 -14.27 -15.26
CA LYS A 411 13.69 -15.22 -14.30
C LYS A 411 15.15 -14.86 -14.02
N ASN A 412 15.55 -14.91 -12.76
CA ASN A 412 16.96 -14.80 -12.37
C ASN A 412 17.71 -16.13 -12.63
N LYS A 413 19.02 -16.18 -12.31
CA LYS A 413 19.84 -17.39 -12.47
C LYS A 413 19.29 -18.61 -11.72
N ALA A 414 18.55 -18.41 -10.63
CA ALA A 414 17.89 -19.46 -9.85
C ALA A 414 16.46 -19.79 -10.37
N GLY A 415 16.06 -19.28 -11.53
CA GLY A 415 14.76 -19.54 -12.13
C GLY A 415 13.57 -18.80 -11.48
N MET A 416 13.81 -17.98 -10.46
CA MET A 416 12.77 -17.24 -9.75
C MET A 416 12.42 -15.93 -10.48
N PRO A 417 11.14 -15.52 -10.52
CA PRO A 417 10.74 -14.25 -11.13
C PRO A 417 11.35 -13.08 -10.37
N MET A 418 11.90 -12.13 -11.12
CA MET A 418 12.51 -10.92 -10.62
C MET A 418 11.43 -9.88 -10.32
N LYS A 419 11.64 -9.12 -9.25
CA LYS A 419 10.82 -7.95 -8.91
C LYS A 419 11.20 -6.74 -9.79
N ARG A 420 10.34 -5.73 -9.75
CA ARG A 420 10.56 -4.44 -10.41
C ARG A 420 11.89 -3.84 -9.95
N GLY A 421 12.66 -3.29 -10.89
CA GLY A 421 13.98 -2.72 -10.60
C GLY A 421 15.02 -3.73 -10.12
N ASN A 422 14.74 -5.04 -10.27
CA ASN A 422 15.50 -6.12 -9.63
C ASN A 422 15.60 -5.93 -8.10
N GLU A 423 14.49 -5.58 -7.45
CA GLU A 423 14.45 -5.43 -6.00
C GLU A 423 14.86 -6.71 -5.25
N LYS A 424 15.71 -6.55 -4.23
CA LYS A 424 16.17 -7.59 -3.31
C LYS A 424 15.94 -7.18 -1.86
N GLN A 425 15.72 -8.19 -1.01
CA GLN A 425 15.85 -8.03 0.43
C GLN A 425 17.33 -8.25 0.77
N LEU A 426 17.96 -7.29 1.43
CA LEU A 426 19.38 -7.33 1.83
C LEU A 426 19.55 -6.75 3.23
N TYR A 427 20.62 -7.12 3.93
CA TYR A 427 20.96 -6.63 5.26
C TYR A 427 21.98 -5.50 5.22
N HIS A 428 21.82 -4.50 6.09
CA HIS A 428 22.76 -3.41 6.29
C HIS A 428 22.99 -3.19 7.80
N GLY A 429 24.25 -3.19 8.21
CA GLY A 429 24.65 -2.95 9.61
C GLY A 429 24.69 -1.47 9.93
N MET A 430 24.09 -1.06 11.05
CA MET A 430 24.22 0.28 11.60
C MET A 430 24.53 0.27 13.09
N THR A 431 25.23 1.31 13.56
CA THR A 431 25.46 1.55 14.98
C THR A 431 24.42 2.51 15.56
N SER A 432 24.11 2.32 16.84
CA SER A 432 23.31 3.25 17.62
C SER A 432 24.10 3.72 18.83
N SER A 433 24.25 5.03 18.99
CA SER A 433 24.79 5.66 20.21
C SER A 433 23.73 5.91 21.28
N CYS A 434 22.48 5.49 21.03
CA CYS A 434 21.36 5.67 21.97
C CYS A 434 20.61 4.35 22.21
N GLN A 435 19.64 4.38 23.12
CA GLN A 435 18.87 3.21 23.54
C GLN A 435 17.58 2.99 22.72
N ILE A 436 17.60 3.40 21.44
CA ILE A 436 16.49 3.14 20.52
C ILE A 436 16.35 1.63 20.27
N GLY A 437 15.11 1.14 20.23
CA GLY A 437 14.77 -0.28 20.14
C GLY A 437 14.92 -1.08 21.43
N SER A 438 15.63 -0.58 22.45
CA SER A 438 15.76 -1.26 23.75
C SER A 438 14.96 -0.57 24.87
N ARG A 439 15.00 0.77 24.96
CA ARG A 439 14.24 1.55 25.96
C ARG A 439 13.27 2.55 25.35
N THR A 440 13.49 2.96 24.10
CA THR A 440 12.65 3.93 23.41
C THR A 440 12.46 3.54 21.96
N VAL A 441 11.35 3.95 21.36
CA VAL A 441 11.11 3.87 19.90
C VAL A 441 11.25 5.24 19.23
N LYS A 442 11.53 6.29 20.00
CA LYS A 442 11.76 7.64 19.49
C LYS A 442 13.23 7.80 19.10
N THR A 443 13.45 8.42 17.95
CA THR A 443 14.75 8.88 17.49
C THR A 443 15.32 9.91 18.46
N CYS A 444 16.64 9.88 18.66
CA CYS A 444 17.34 10.88 19.44
C CYS A 444 17.81 12.03 18.53
N GLN A 445 18.13 13.18 19.11
CA GLN A 445 18.68 14.33 18.38
C GLN A 445 20.22 14.29 18.27
N ASN A 446 20.86 13.20 18.71
CA ASN A 446 22.31 13.07 18.62
C ASN A 446 22.73 12.84 17.15
N LYS A 447 23.49 13.78 16.60
CA LYS A 447 23.98 13.73 15.21
C LYS A 447 24.96 12.57 14.96
N ASP A 448 25.63 12.10 16.00
CA ASP A 448 26.54 10.95 15.93
C ASP A 448 25.78 9.60 16.02
N CYS A 449 24.45 9.63 16.21
CA CYS A 449 23.63 8.43 16.20
C CYS A 449 23.27 8.06 14.76
N TYR A 450 24.11 7.24 14.12
CA TYR A 450 23.93 6.86 12.71
C TYR A 450 22.54 6.26 12.43
N LEU A 451 22.07 5.33 13.27
CA LEU A 451 20.72 4.77 13.16
C LEU A 451 19.61 5.84 13.18
N CYS A 452 19.57 6.71 14.20
CA CYS A 452 18.52 7.72 14.31
C CYS A 452 18.58 8.73 13.17
N HIS A 453 19.78 9.12 12.75
CA HIS A 453 19.95 10.02 11.62
C HIS A 453 19.47 9.39 10.32
N THR A 454 19.80 8.13 10.05
CA THR A 454 19.34 7.39 8.86
C THR A 454 17.82 7.22 8.87
N ILE A 455 17.19 7.01 10.03
CA ILE A 455 15.73 6.97 10.15
C ILE A 455 15.08 8.33 9.83
N GLU A 456 15.68 9.43 10.29
CA GLU A 456 15.09 10.77 10.14
C GLU A 456 15.32 11.41 8.76
N ASN A 457 16.48 11.16 8.16
CA ASN A 457 16.95 11.85 6.96
C ASN A 457 17.12 10.93 5.75
N ASP A 458 16.70 9.66 5.88
CA ASP A 458 17.04 8.56 4.99
C ASP A 458 18.57 8.43 4.83
N PHE A 459 19.05 7.50 3.99
CA PHE A 459 20.49 7.35 3.67
C PHE A 459 21.12 8.59 3.00
N GLY A 460 20.45 9.75 3.02
CA GLY A 460 20.68 10.86 2.13
C GLY A 460 21.74 11.88 2.54
N ARG A 461 22.43 11.79 3.69
CA ARG A 461 23.36 12.88 4.08
C ARG A 461 24.38 12.66 5.20
N TYR A 462 24.79 11.43 5.51
CA TYR A 462 25.97 11.24 6.35
C TYR A 462 27.11 10.71 5.47
N GLU A 463 28.19 11.48 5.37
CA GLU A 463 29.47 10.99 4.88
C GLU A 463 29.78 9.71 5.67
N MET A 464 29.80 8.58 4.98
CA MET A 464 30.31 7.37 5.60
C MET A 464 31.74 7.66 6.01
N LYS A 465 31.98 7.82 7.32
CA LYS A 465 33.28 7.51 7.90
C LYS A 465 33.46 5.99 7.82
N THR A 466 33.59 5.45 6.61
CA THR A 466 34.51 4.34 6.44
C THR A 466 35.89 4.88 6.79
N SER A 467 36.76 4.04 7.32
CA SER A 467 38.12 4.38 7.80
C SER A 467 39.06 4.94 6.72
N GLN A 468 38.53 5.31 5.55
CA GLN A 468 39.22 5.92 4.45
C GLN A 468 38.43 7.16 4.01
N PRO A 469 39.03 8.36 4.09
CA PRO A 469 38.40 9.58 3.60
C PRO A 469 38.28 9.45 2.09
N SER A 470 37.09 9.16 1.59
CA SER A 470 36.90 9.00 0.16
C SER A 470 36.07 10.15 -0.37
N SER A 471 36.65 10.91 -1.29
CA SER A 471 36.04 11.92 -2.14
C SER A 471 35.01 11.34 -3.12
N CYS A 472 34.34 10.25 -2.72
CA CYS A 472 33.75 9.22 -3.58
C CYS A 472 32.24 9.03 -3.33
N GLY A 473 31.48 10.11 -3.16
CA GLY A 473 30.01 10.05 -3.07
C GLY A 473 29.44 9.20 -1.91
N THR A 474 28.12 9.15 -1.77
CA THR A 474 27.46 8.32 -0.76
C THR A 474 27.35 6.88 -1.28
N GLN A 475 28.12 5.96 -0.71
CA GLN A 475 28.02 4.52 -0.97
C GLN A 475 27.21 3.87 0.14
N VAL A 476 26.41 2.86 -0.16
CA VAL A 476 25.72 2.06 0.86
C VAL A 476 25.92 0.59 0.55
N PHE A 477 26.53 -0.13 1.49
CA PHE A 477 26.79 -1.57 1.40
C PHE A 477 25.62 -2.36 1.96
N ALA A 478 25.16 -3.36 1.22
CA ALA A 478 24.11 -4.28 1.66
C ALA A 478 24.45 -5.72 1.27
N SER A 479 24.31 -6.65 2.20
CA SER A 479 24.69 -8.06 2.05
C SER A 479 23.47 -8.99 2.01
N TYR A 480 23.60 -10.16 1.38
CA TYR A 480 22.61 -11.24 1.56
C TYR A 480 22.73 -11.90 2.93
N SER A 481 23.95 -11.95 3.47
CA SER A 481 24.24 -12.59 4.75
C SER A 481 24.04 -11.62 5.89
N SER A 482 23.29 -12.09 6.89
CA SER A 482 23.05 -11.36 8.12
C SER A 482 24.32 -11.30 8.99
N THR A 483 25.17 -12.32 8.90
CA THR A 483 26.48 -12.38 9.55
C THR A 483 27.35 -11.22 9.10
N ARG A 484 27.49 -10.97 7.80
CA ARG A 484 28.35 -9.90 7.30
C ARG A 484 27.88 -8.52 7.72
N ALA A 485 26.57 -8.28 7.66
CA ALA A 485 25.99 -7.04 8.13
C ALA A 485 26.24 -6.81 9.64
N PHE A 486 26.25 -7.88 10.44
CA PHE A 486 26.57 -7.81 11.86
C PHE A 486 28.08 -7.65 12.12
N GLU A 487 28.95 -8.38 11.42
CA GLU A 487 30.41 -8.33 11.59
C GLU A 487 31.01 -7.00 11.12
N ALA A 488 30.33 -6.27 10.23
CA ALA A 488 30.69 -4.91 9.85
C ALA A 488 30.53 -3.90 11.02
N LEU A 489 29.89 -4.28 12.12
CA LEU A 489 29.64 -3.41 13.26
C LEU A 489 30.78 -3.45 14.29
N PRO A 490 31.21 -2.28 14.82
CA PRO A 490 32.20 -2.19 15.89
C PRO A 490 31.90 -3.12 17.06
N SER A 491 32.93 -3.76 17.62
CA SER A 491 32.78 -4.71 18.73
C SER A 491 32.37 -4.07 20.06
N ASP A 492 32.55 -2.76 20.21
CA ASP A 492 32.39 -1.99 21.45
C ASP A 492 31.02 -1.32 21.63
N SER A 493 30.07 -1.52 20.70
CA SER A 493 28.74 -0.92 20.80
C SER A 493 27.85 -1.69 21.79
N SER A 494 27.23 -0.99 22.74
CA SER A 494 26.28 -1.58 23.69
C SER A 494 25.00 -2.11 23.05
N ILE A 495 24.63 -1.62 21.86
CA ILE A 495 23.50 -2.11 21.06
C ILE A 495 23.92 -2.14 19.59
N LYS A 496 23.88 -3.33 19.00
CA LYS A 496 24.06 -3.55 17.56
C LYS A 496 22.71 -3.63 16.87
N VAL A 497 22.62 -3.05 15.68
CA VAL A 497 21.39 -3.07 14.89
C VAL A 497 21.73 -3.50 13.47
N VAL A 498 21.08 -4.58 13.05
CA VAL A 498 21.08 -4.97 11.64
C VAL A 498 19.73 -4.61 11.06
N SER A 499 19.75 -3.83 9.99
CA SER A 499 18.56 -3.50 9.23
C SER A 499 18.35 -4.51 8.11
N SER A 500 17.10 -4.94 7.92
CA SER A 500 16.65 -5.67 6.73
C SER A 500 16.02 -4.65 5.79
N CYS A 501 16.53 -4.54 4.58
CA CYS A 501 16.28 -3.46 3.65
C CYS A 501 15.73 -3.97 2.32
N ARG A 502 14.80 -3.19 1.73
CA ARG A 502 14.44 -3.31 0.31
C ARG A 502 15.47 -2.53 -0.50
N VAL A 503 16.11 -3.19 -1.45
CA VAL A 503 17.21 -2.62 -2.25
C VAL A 503 16.97 -2.83 -3.74
N ILE A 504 16.96 -1.75 -4.51
CA ILE A 504 16.90 -1.75 -5.97
C ILE A 504 18.32 -1.90 -6.52
N ILE A 505 18.70 -3.11 -6.90
CA ILE A 505 20.06 -3.38 -7.40
C ILE A 505 20.17 -3.25 -8.93
N GLY A 506 19.06 -3.18 -9.67
CA GLY A 506 19.04 -3.04 -11.12
C GLY A 506 19.95 -4.05 -11.84
N ARG A 507 20.82 -3.56 -12.73
CA ARG A 507 21.90 -4.36 -13.31
C ARG A 507 23.17 -4.20 -12.47
N PRO A 508 23.56 -5.20 -11.65
CA PRO A 508 24.81 -5.14 -10.91
C PRO A 508 26.01 -5.41 -11.80
N MET A 509 27.10 -4.67 -11.58
CA MET A 509 28.42 -4.99 -12.12
C MET A 509 29.19 -5.85 -11.13
N ASP A 510 29.65 -7.02 -11.57
CA ASP A 510 30.54 -7.88 -10.77
C ASP A 510 31.97 -7.34 -10.81
N THR A 511 32.62 -7.18 -9.66
CA THR A 511 34.00 -6.70 -9.55
C THR A 511 34.69 -7.25 -8.30
N SER A 512 36.00 -7.47 -8.40
CA SER A 512 36.86 -7.81 -7.25
C SER A 512 37.24 -6.60 -6.40
N ASP A 513 36.99 -5.38 -6.88
CA ASP A 513 37.34 -4.12 -6.21
C ASP A 513 36.16 -3.12 -6.32
N PRO A 514 35.14 -3.26 -5.47
CA PRO A 514 33.95 -2.42 -5.51
C PRO A 514 34.20 -1.01 -4.93
N LEU A 515 35.19 -0.85 -4.04
CA LEU A 515 35.52 0.44 -3.41
C LEU A 515 36.11 1.45 -4.38
N ARG A 516 36.67 0.99 -5.50
CA ARG A 516 37.21 1.84 -6.56
C ARG A 516 36.17 2.75 -7.21
N PHE A 517 34.89 2.39 -7.16
CA PHE A 517 33.84 3.10 -7.90
C PHE A 517 33.14 4.14 -7.01
N GLN A 518 33.08 5.39 -7.49
CA GLN A 518 32.32 6.47 -6.85
C GLN A 518 30.84 6.51 -7.28
N ARG A 519 30.54 5.82 -8.38
CA ARG A 519 29.21 5.64 -8.99
C ARG A 519 29.26 4.37 -9.85
N PRO A 520 28.13 3.71 -10.12
CA PRO A 520 28.14 2.58 -11.03
C PRO A 520 28.59 3.05 -12.43
N PRO A 521 29.40 2.25 -13.15
CA PRO A 521 29.73 2.52 -14.54
C PRO A 521 28.50 2.60 -15.44
N ALA A 522 28.67 3.14 -16.64
CA ALA A 522 27.59 3.21 -17.61
C ALA A 522 26.95 1.82 -17.80
N GLU A 523 25.63 1.81 -17.92
CA GLU A 523 24.77 0.61 -18.05
C GLU A 523 24.55 -0.23 -16.78
N TYR A 524 25.25 0.07 -15.69
CA TYR A 524 25.05 -0.58 -14.39
C TYR A 524 24.34 0.34 -13.41
N ASP A 525 23.66 -0.27 -12.44
CA ASP A 525 22.88 0.44 -11.42
C ASP A 525 23.43 0.23 -10.00
N SER A 526 24.19 -0.85 -9.81
CA SER A 526 24.88 -1.17 -8.56
C SER A 526 26.20 -1.89 -8.86
N ILE A 527 27.04 -1.99 -7.84
CA ILE A 527 28.24 -2.83 -7.86
C ILE A 527 27.99 -4.05 -6.98
N TYR A 528 28.49 -5.21 -7.37
CA TYR A 528 28.46 -6.45 -6.60
C TYR A 528 29.88 -6.99 -6.48
N GLY A 529 30.36 -7.21 -5.27
CA GLY A 529 31.75 -7.60 -5.08
C GLY A 529 32.17 -7.69 -3.63
N LYS A 530 33.43 -8.04 -3.41
CA LYS A 530 34.05 -8.09 -2.07
C LYS A 530 34.60 -6.72 -1.71
N PRO A 531 34.17 -6.08 -0.60
CA PRO A 531 34.65 -4.75 -0.23
C PRO A 531 36.17 -4.64 -0.11
N ASN A 532 36.85 -5.71 0.31
CA ASN A 532 38.30 -5.76 0.36
C ASN A 532 38.78 -7.21 0.18
N ALA A 533 40.09 -7.38 -0.02
CA ALA A 533 40.70 -8.69 -0.24
C ALA A 533 40.52 -9.66 0.94
N GLU A 534 40.34 -9.14 2.14
CA GLU A 534 40.14 -9.92 3.38
C GLU A 534 38.67 -10.35 3.57
N SER A 535 37.73 -9.67 2.89
CA SER A 535 36.30 -9.98 2.97
C SER A 535 36.01 -11.32 2.31
N ARG A 536 35.34 -12.20 3.08
CA ARG A 536 34.91 -13.51 2.58
C ARG A 536 33.60 -13.44 1.82
N GLU A 537 32.80 -12.41 2.06
CA GLU A 537 31.42 -12.31 1.58
C GLU A 537 31.23 -11.18 0.57
N LEU A 538 30.25 -11.38 -0.31
CA LEU A 538 29.90 -10.48 -1.41
C LEU A 538 28.82 -9.51 -0.96
N GLU A 539 28.99 -8.23 -1.27
CA GLU A 539 28.05 -7.17 -0.95
C GLU A 539 27.63 -6.41 -2.21
N PHE A 540 26.41 -5.87 -2.19
CA PHE A 540 26.00 -4.85 -3.14
C PHE A 540 26.37 -3.47 -2.64
N VAL A 541 26.83 -2.61 -3.54
CA VAL A 541 27.03 -1.19 -3.31
C VAL A 541 26.04 -0.42 -4.16
N VAL A 542 25.19 0.36 -3.50
CA VAL A 542 24.28 1.31 -4.14
C VAL A 542 24.73 2.74 -3.84
N TYR A 543 24.50 3.63 -4.81
CA TYR A 543 25.03 5.00 -4.82
C TYR A 543 23.93 6.07 -4.81
N ASN A 544 22.68 5.63 -4.93
CA ASN A 544 21.53 6.51 -4.87
C ASN A 544 20.78 6.22 -3.56
N PRO A 545 20.53 7.22 -2.71
CA PRO A 545 19.79 7.00 -1.47
C PRO A 545 18.38 6.48 -1.70
N ASP A 546 17.75 6.75 -2.85
CA ASP A 546 16.44 6.20 -3.23
C ASP A 546 16.48 4.73 -3.67
N ALA A 547 17.67 4.12 -3.79
CA ALA A 547 17.80 2.71 -4.13
C ALA A 547 17.61 1.78 -2.92
N ILE A 548 17.59 2.30 -1.70
CA ILE A 548 17.56 1.49 -0.47
C ILE A 548 16.62 2.07 0.58
N ARG A 549 15.83 1.22 1.21
CA ARG A 549 14.96 1.59 2.33
C ARG A 549 14.97 0.52 3.41
N ILE A 550 15.08 0.96 4.66
CA ILE A 550 15.01 0.09 5.83
C ILE A 550 13.57 -0.38 5.99
N GLU A 551 13.38 -1.69 6.00
CA GLU A 551 12.08 -2.32 6.18
C GLU A 551 11.93 -2.81 7.63
N TYR A 552 12.94 -3.47 8.18
CA TYR A 552 12.97 -3.90 9.58
C TYR A 552 14.28 -3.51 10.26
N LEU A 553 14.21 -3.29 11.58
CA LEU A 553 15.35 -3.09 12.46
C LEU A 553 15.40 -4.27 13.43
N ILE A 554 16.54 -4.96 13.46
CA ILE A 554 16.76 -6.13 14.32
C ILE A 554 17.82 -5.74 15.35
N PHE A 555 17.40 -5.71 16.61
CA PHE A 555 18.22 -5.26 17.73
C PHE A 555 18.85 -6.43 18.45
N PHE A 556 20.14 -6.33 18.77
CA PHE A 556 20.89 -7.35 19.49
C PHE A 556 21.49 -6.76 20.76
N THR A 557 21.53 -7.57 21.81
CA THR A 557 22.45 -7.39 22.94
C THR A 557 23.67 -8.24 22.64
N VAL A 558 24.85 -7.63 22.66
CA VAL A 558 26.14 -8.31 22.50
C VAL A 558 26.80 -8.44 23.85
#